data_AF-A0A209A5G0-F1
#
_entry.id   AF-A0A209A5G0-F1
#
_cell.length_a   1.000
_cell.length_b   1.000
_cell.length_c   1.000
_cell.angle_alpha   90.00
_cell.angle_beta   90.00
_cell.angle_gamma   90.00
#
_symmetry.space_group_name_H-M   'P 1'
#
loop_
_entity.id
_entity.type
_entity.pdbx_description
1 polymer ?
#
loop_
_entity_poly.entity_id
_entity_poly.type
_entity_poly.pdbx_seq_one_letter_code
_entity_poly.pdbx_strand_id
1 'polypeptide(L)'
;MKGNVYAVQNEDLVKIGRSFRPSQRIKALQTQGGFISGNIFISEASYLYSKVELQCHAKLSKLRVVGEWFRIDFADAVKCINDVMAMIATDEAEKAEEAKIDGLSGLANAYFYQVEQLKVIRDGMISAEWTAEAIEFSFSLGLMYAKRIYDELFMSPCVTLIGDESIWLCYPNGFDEHDKDQYVASYDKKAIATDIGCSMDDVPDWDDYSVIIEEQHRLAA
;
A
#
# COMPACT_ATOMS: atom_id res chain seq x y z
N MET A 1 -6.12 7.84 -0.36
CA MET A 1 -5.47 8.46 -1.53
C MET A 1 -6.06 7.86 -2.81
N LYS A 2 -6.33 8.66 -3.86
CA LYS A 2 -6.80 8.14 -5.16
C LYS A 2 -5.63 7.60 -5.96
N GLY A 3 -5.80 6.47 -6.62
CA GLY A 3 -4.82 5.89 -7.53
C GLY A 3 -5.44 5.54 -8.88
N ASN A 4 -4.62 4.99 -9.78
CA ASN A 4 -5.04 4.59 -11.12
C ASN A 4 -4.79 3.09 -11.30
N VAL A 5 -5.60 2.46 -12.15
CA VAL A 5 -5.30 1.17 -12.76
C VAL A 5 -4.67 1.45 -14.12
N TYR A 6 -3.64 0.71 -14.48
CA TYR A 6 -2.96 0.87 -15.75
C TYR A 6 -2.82 -0.46 -16.47
N ALA A 7 -2.74 -0.39 -17.80
CA ALA A 7 -2.34 -1.50 -18.65
C ALA A 7 -1.08 -1.11 -19.42
N VAL A 8 -0.10 -2.01 -19.49
CA VAL A 8 1.13 -1.83 -20.27
C VAL A 8 1.38 -3.07 -21.12
N GLN A 9 1.55 -2.87 -22.43
CA GLN A 9 1.82 -3.94 -23.38
C GLN A 9 3.32 -4.17 -23.56
N ASN A 10 3.70 -5.45 -23.58
CA ASN A 10 4.99 -5.94 -24.05
C ASN A 10 4.73 -7.13 -24.97
N GLU A 11 4.96 -6.96 -26.28
CA GLU A 11 4.64 -7.97 -27.29
C GLU A 11 3.17 -8.46 -27.16
N ASP A 12 2.96 -9.76 -26.99
CA ASP A 12 1.65 -10.41 -26.85
C ASP A 12 1.16 -10.49 -25.39
N LEU A 13 1.84 -9.80 -24.47
CA LEU A 13 1.51 -9.78 -23.06
C LEU A 13 1.10 -8.38 -22.61
N VAL A 14 0.06 -8.31 -21.79
CA VAL A 14 -0.40 -7.09 -21.15
C VAL A 14 -0.32 -7.25 -19.65
N LYS A 15 0.37 -6.32 -18.98
CA LYS A 15 0.35 -6.22 -17.52
C LYS A 15 -0.73 -5.27 -17.08
N ILE A 16 -1.55 -5.70 -16.13
CA ILE A 16 -2.53 -4.85 -15.46
C ILE A 16 -2.07 -4.63 -14.03
N GLY A 17 -1.88 -3.37 -13.64
CA GLY A 17 -1.43 -3.03 -12.30
C GLY A 17 -2.08 -1.77 -11.76
N ARG A 18 -1.75 -1.43 -10.52
CA ARG A 18 -2.27 -0.25 -9.82
C ARG A 18 -1.15 0.61 -9.27
N SER A 19 -1.34 1.94 -9.23
CA SER A 19 -0.38 2.86 -8.62
C SER A 19 -0.99 4.24 -8.39
N PHE A 20 -0.46 4.97 -7.40
CA PHE A 20 -0.71 6.40 -7.21
C PHE A 20 0.17 7.27 -8.13
N ARG A 21 1.23 6.69 -8.71
CA ARG A 21 2.16 7.34 -9.65
C ARG A 21 2.39 6.43 -10.87
N PRO A 22 1.33 6.14 -11.66
CA PRO A 22 1.38 5.14 -12.73
C PRO A 22 2.49 5.41 -13.75
N SER A 23 2.73 6.67 -14.13
CA SER A 23 3.80 7.03 -15.07
C SER A 23 5.20 6.67 -14.58
N GLN A 24 5.48 6.82 -13.28
CA GLN A 24 6.77 6.43 -12.70
C GLN A 24 6.90 4.89 -12.66
N ARG A 25 5.82 4.20 -12.27
CA ARG A 25 5.79 2.74 -12.22
C ARG A 25 5.98 2.11 -13.60
N ILE A 26 5.33 2.65 -14.63
CA ILE A 26 5.47 2.17 -16.01
C ILE A 26 6.90 2.35 -16.51
N LYS A 27 7.53 3.51 -16.26
CA LYS A 27 8.95 3.74 -16.58
C LYS A 27 9.88 2.74 -15.89
N ALA A 28 9.64 2.47 -14.61
CA ALA A 28 10.42 1.47 -13.86
C ALA A 28 10.26 0.07 -14.47
N LEU A 29 9.04 -0.32 -14.86
CA LEU A 29 8.78 -1.59 -15.52
C LEU A 29 9.49 -1.73 -16.87
N GLN A 30 9.46 -0.67 -17.69
CA GLN A 30 10.18 -0.61 -18.97
C GLN A 30 11.70 -0.77 -18.75
N THR A 31 12.25 -0.06 -17.77
CA THR A 31 13.69 -0.08 -17.44
C THR A 31 14.12 -1.45 -16.94
N GLN A 32 13.38 -2.03 -15.98
CA GLN A 32 13.70 -3.33 -15.38
C GLN A 32 13.48 -4.49 -16.34
N GLY A 33 12.43 -4.42 -17.16
CA GLY A 33 12.10 -5.45 -18.13
C GLY A 33 12.88 -5.37 -19.44
N GLY A 34 13.66 -4.29 -19.66
CA GLY A 34 14.44 -4.10 -20.88
C GLY A 34 13.59 -3.93 -22.15
N PHE A 35 12.38 -3.38 -22.04
CA PHE A 35 11.46 -3.19 -23.18
C PHE A 35 10.93 -1.75 -23.24
N ILE A 36 10.67 -1.28 -24.45
CA ILE A 36 9.92 -0.04 -24.69
C ILE A 36 8.48 -0.45 -25.00
N SER A 37 7.54 -0.05 -24.13
CA SER A 37 6.14 -0.45 -24.28
C SER A 37 5.54 0.15 -25.55
N GLY A 38 4.84 -0.67 -26.33
CA GLY A 38 4.10 -0.20 -27.50
C GLY A 38 2.86 0.61 -27.10
N ASN A 39 2.01 0.01 -26.25
CA ASN A 39 0.76 0.62 -25.81
C ASN A 39 0.68 0.74 -24.29
N ILE A 40 0.19 1.89 -23.82
CA ILE A 40 0.01 2.22 -22.40
C ILE A 40 -1.37 2.83 -22.20
N PHE A 41 -2.07 2.37 -21.17
CA PHE A 41 -3.33 2.93 -20.72
C PHE A 41 -3.24 3.22 -19.23
N ILE A 42 -3.81 4.36 -18.81
CA ILE A 42 -3.94 4.75 -17.41
C ILE A 42 -5.38 5.20 -17.22
N SER A 43 -6.09 4.58 -16.28
CA SER A 43 -7.48 4.90 -15.98
C SER A 43 -7.62 6.27 -15.34
N GLU A 44 -8.86 6.74 -15.17
CA GLU A 44 -9.15 7.84 -14.26
C GLU A 44 -8.76 7.48 -12.81
N ALA A 45 -8.47 8.51 -12.00
CA ALA A 45 -8.08 8.34 -10.61
C ALA A 45 -9.30 7.99 -9.75
N SER A 46 -9.22 6.85 -9.05
CA SER A 46 -10.31 6.33 -8.21
C SER A 46 -9.79 5.97 -6.82
N TYR A 47 -10.65 6.02 -5.80
CA TYR A 47 -10.36 5.44 -4.49
C TYR A 47 -10.44 3.91 -4.52
N LEU A 48 -11.18 3.36 -5.48
CA LEU A 48 -11.45 1.92 -5.60
C LEU A 48 -10.51 1.22 -6.58
N TYR A 49 -9.45 1.90 -7.05
CA TYR A 49 -8.47 1.38 -7.99
C TYR A 49 -7.85 0.04 -7.55
N SER A 50 -7.71 -0.20 -6.24
CA SER A 50 -7.29 -1.51 -5.69
C SER A 50 -8.31 -2.62 -5.93
N LYS A 51 -9.60 -2.34 -5.73
CA LYS A 51 -10.71 -3.28 -5.96
C LYS A 51 -10.90 -3.57 -7.45
N VAL A 52 -10.75 -2.53 -8.28
CA VAL A 52 -10.79 -2.65 -9.74
C VAL A 52 -9.71 -3.60 -10.23
N GLU A 53 -8.47 -3.41 -9.79
CA GLU A 53 -7.34 -4.26 -10.22
C GLU A 53 -7.54 -5.72 -9.80
N LEU A 54 -7.95 -5.98 -8.56
CA LEU A 54 -8.27 -7.32 -8.08
C LEU A 54 -9.37 -8.01 -8.92
N GLN A 55 -10.43 -7.27 -9.28
CA GLN A 55 -11.53 -7.79 -10.09
C GLN A 55 -11.10 -8.06 -11.54
N CYS A 56 -10.26 -7.19 -12.13
CA CYS A 56 -9.66 -7.45 -13.45
C CYS A 56 -8.83 -8.74 -13.42
N HIS A 57 -8.01 -8.90 -12.39
CA HIS A 57 -7.16 -10.07 -12.19
C HIS A 57 -7.96 -11.36 -12.02
N ALA A 58 -9.08 -11.30 -11.30
CA ALA A 58 -9.99 -12.43 -11.15
C ALA A 58 -10.64 -12.81 -12.49
N LYS A 59 -11.18 -11.83 -13.24
CA LYS A 59 -11.80 -12.03 -14.55
C LYS A 59 -10.84 -12.59 -15.59
N LEU A 60 -9.58 -12.15 -15.55
CA LEU A 60 -8.54 -12.56 -16.51
C LEU A 60 -7.65 -13.70 -16.03
N SER A 61 -7.99 -14.32 -14.89
CA SER A 61 -7.18 -15.38 -14.26
C SER A 61 -6.80 -16.51 -15.21
N LYS A 62 -7.69 -16.91 -16.13
CA LYS A 62 -7.44 -17.96 -17.13
C LYS A 62 -6.44 -17.58 -18.22
N LEU A 63 -6.22 -16.27 -18.43
CA LEU A 63 -5.29 -15.72 -19.41
C LEU A 63 -3.95 -15.31 -18.77
N ARG A 64 -3.81 -15.48 -17.46
CA ARG A 64 -2.59 -15.13 -16.71
C ARG A 64 -1.45 -16.07 -17.10
N VAL A 65 -0.31 -15.48 -17.44
CA VAL A 65 0.91 -16.21 -17.81
C VAL A 65 1.87 -16.24 -16.63
N VAL A 66 2.27 -15.08 -16.12
CA VAL A 66 3.17 -14.99 -14.97
C VAL A 66 2.88 -13.74 -14.15
N GLY A 67 2.73 -13.88 -12.83
CA GLY A 67 2.40 -12.76 -11.94
C GLY A 67 1.16 -11.99 -12.41
N GLU A 68 1.38 -10.72 -12.80
CA GLU A 68 0.33 -9.81 -13.26
C GLU A 68 0.32 -9.63 -14.79
N TRP A 69 0.97 -10.53 -15.54
CA TRP A 69 1.01 -10.52 -17.00
C TRP A 69 0.00 -11.50 -17.59
N PHE A 70 -0.78 -11.01 -18.56
CA PHE A 70 -1.87 -11.74 -19.20
C PHE A 70 -1.64 -11.83 -20.71
N ARG A 71 -1.95 -12.98 -21.31
CA ARG A 71 -1.96 -13.15 -22.77
C ARG A 71 -3.33 -12.74 -23.30
N ILE A 72 -3.46 -11.46 -23.63
CA ILE A 72 -4.70 -10.82 -24.06
C ILE A 72 -4.36 -9.61 -24.94
N ASP A 73 -5.22 -9.28 -25.89
CA ASP A 73 -5.08 -8.07 -26.70
C ASP A 73 -5.20 -6.82 -25.82
N PHE A 74 -4.39 -5.80 -26.12
CA PHE A 74 -4.35 -4.57 -25.34
C PHE A 74 -5.71 -3.87 -25.27
N ALA A 75 -6.45 -3.82 -26.38
CA ALA A 75 -7.79 -3.23 -26.43
C ALA A 75 -8.77 -3.94 -25.48
N ASP A 76 -8.69 -5.28 -25.39
CA ASP A 76 -9.55 -6.07 -24.52
C ASP A 76 -9.18 -5.91 -23.04
N ALA A 77 -7.89 -5.76 -22.73
CA ALA A 77 -7.44 -5.44 -21.39
C ALA A 77 -7.98 -4.07 -20.93
N VAL A 78 -7.90 -3.04 -21.79
CA VAL A 78 -8.44 -1.70 -21.51
C VAL A 78 -9.95 -1.75 -21.33
N LYS A 79 -10.66 -2.48 -22.21
CA LYS A 79 -12.10 -2.68 -22.09
C LYS A 79 -12.45 -3.35 -20.76
N CYS A 80 -11.73 -4.40 -20.37
CA CYS A 80 -11.94 -5.09 -19.09
C CYS A 80 -11.79 -4.13 -17.90
N ILE A 81 -10.77 -3.28 -17.90
CA ILE A 81 -10.57 -2.28 -16.83
C ILE A 81 -11.75 -1.33 -16.76
N ASN A 82 -12.17 -0.75 -17.90
CA ASN A 82 -13.27 0.20 -17.94
C ASN A 82 -14.61 -0.44 -17.52
N ASP A 83 -14.89 -1.66 -17.98
CA ASP A 83 -16.10 -2.41 -17.61
C ASP A 83 -16.13 -2.70 -16.11
N VAL A 84 -15.00 -3.08 -15.51
CA VAL A 84 -14.89 -3.30 -14.06
C VAL A 84 -15.05 -2.00 -13.28
N MET A 85 -14.47 -0.89 -13.76
CA MET A 85 -14.66 0.42 -13.14
C MET A 85 -16.13 0.85 -13.14
N ALA A 86 -16.82 0.68 -14.27
CA ALA A 86 -18.24 1.00 -14.40
C ALA A 86 -19.10 0.13 -13.48
N MET A 87 -18.88 -1.19 -13.47
CA MET A 87 -19.58 -2.14 -12.61
C MET A 87 -19.44 -1.78 -11.13
N ILE A 88 -18.22 -1.52 -10.66
CA ILE A 88 -17.97 -1.13 -9.27
C ILE A 88 -18.64 0.22 -8.95
N ALA A 89 -18.62 1.18 -9.87
CA ALA A 89 -19.30 2.46 -9.66
C ALA A 89 -20.82 2.29 -9.50
N THR A 90 -21.44 1.40 -10.27
CA THR A 90 -22.87 1.07 -10.15
C THR A 90 -23.19 0.36 -8.84
N ASP A 91 -22.45 -0.70 -8.48
CA ASP A 91 -22.69 -1.45 -7.24
C ASP A 91 -22.60 -0.57 -5.99
N GLU A 92 -21.64 0.37 -5.95
CA GLU A 92 -21.50 1.29 -4.83
C GLU A 92 -22.61 2.36 -4.81
N ALA A 93 -23.09 2.79 -5.99
CA ALA A 93 -24.23 3.72 -6.07
C ALA A 93 -25.53 3.06 -5.56
N GLU A 94 -25.78 1.79 -5.93
CA GLU A 94 -26.94 1.04 -5.46
C GLU A 94 -26.89 0.81 -3.94
N LYS A 95 -25.74 0.45 -3.39
CA LYS A 95 -25.56 0.30 -1.93
C LYS A 95 -25.74 1.62 -1.18
N ALA A 96 -25.28 2.73 -1.75
CA ALA A 96 -25.46 4.05 -1.15
C ALA A 96 -26.93 4.48 -1.13
N GLU A 97 -27.68 4.15 -2.18
CA GLU A 97 -29.13 4.41 -2.28
C GLU A 97 -29.92 3.52 -1.30
N GLU A 98 -29.62 2.22 -1.23
CA GLU A 98 -30.23 1.29 -0.28
C GLU A 98 -29.97 1.69 1.19
N ALA A 99 -28.82 2.30 1.47
CA ALA A 99 -28.47 2.77 2.80
C ALA A 99 -29.22 4.04 3.24
N LYS A 100 -30.08 4.65 2.39
CA LYS A 100 -30.80 5.92 2.65
C LYS A 100 -29.90 6.99 3.28
N ILE A 101 -28.73 7.18 2.69
CA ILE A 101 -27.78 8.18 3.16
C ILE A 101 -28.06 9.49 2.42
N ASP A 102 -29.03 10.23 2.94
CA ASP A 102 -29.40 11.56 2.46
C ASP A 102 -28.17 12.51 2.58
N GLY A 103 -27.63 12.93 1.44
CA GLY A 103 -26.53 13.93 1.35
C GLY A 103 -25.10 13.48 1.71
N LEU A 104 -24.84 12.20 2.02
CA LEU A 104 -23.55 11.71 2.57
C LEU A 104 -22.86 10.62 1.71
N SER A 105 -23.18 10.51 0.41
CA SER A 105 -22.66 9.44 -0.46
C SER A 105 -21.12 9.36 -0.54
N GLY A 106 -20.42 10.50 -0.45
CA GLY A 106 -18.95 10.54 -0.41
C GLY A 106 -18.35 10.02 0.91
N LEU A 107 -19.03 10.28 2.03
CA LEU A 107 -18.60 9.87 3.37
C LEU A 107 -18.89 8.39 3.62
N ALA A 108 -20.02 7.88 3.14
CA ALA A 108 -20.33 6.45 3.18
C ALA A 108 -19.33 5.63 2.37
N ASN A 109 -19.01 6.06 1.15
CA ASN A 109 -17.99 5.42 0.32
C ASN A 109 -16.60 5.47 0.96
N ALA A 110 -16.24 6.59 1.60
CA ALA A 110 -15.00 6.69 2.35
C ALA A 110 -14.99 5.75 3.56
N TYR A 111 -16.10 5.61 4.27
CA TYR A 111 -16.24 4.73 5.43
C TYR A 111 -16.12 3.25 5.05
N PHE A 112 -16.88 2.77 4.07
CA PHE A 112 -16.80 1.38 3.61
C PHE A 112 -15.41 1.04 3.05
N TYR A 113 -14.79 1.97 2.32
CA TYR A 113 -13.41 1.80 1.85
C TYR A 113 -12.42 1.69 3.03
N GLN A 114 -12.58 2.50 4.07
CA GLN A 114 -11.73 2.41 5.26
C GLN A 114 -11.91 1.05 5.96
N VAL A 115 -13.15 0.56 6.10
CA VAL A 115 -13.44 -0.76 6.69
C VAL A 115 -12.83 -1.90 5.87
N GLU A 116 -12.92 -1.85 4.54
CA GLU A 116 -12.32 -2.86 3.67
C GLU A 116 -10.78 -2.82 3.73
N GLN A 117 -10.18 -1.63 3.75
CA GLN A 117 -8.72 -1.47 3.93
C GLN A 117 -8.25 -1.97 5.30
N LEU A 118 -8.98 -1.66 6.38
CA LEU A 118 -8.70 -2.17 7.72
C LEU A 118 -8.62 -3.70 7.71
N LYS A 119 -9.60 -4.36 7.08
CA LYS A 119 -9.64 -5.82 7.00
C LYS A 119 -8.47 -6.37 6.18
N VAL A 120 -8.20 -5.83 5.00
CA VAL A 120 -7.11 -6.30 4.12
C VAL A 120 -5.75 -6.16 4.80
N ILE A 121 -5.48 -5.03 5.46
CA ILE A 121 -4.21 -4.80 6.16
C ILE A 121 -4.08 -5.78 7.33
N ARG A 122 -5.16 -5.95 8.10
CA ARG A 122 -5.17 -6.85 9.26
C ARG A 122 -4.94 -8.30 8.84
N ASP A 123 -5.66 -8.77 7.83
CA ASP A 123 -5.49 -10.12 7.28
C ASP A 123 -4.07 -10.33 6.71
N GLY A 124 -3.49 -9.28 6.11
CA GLY A 124 -2.10 -9.25 5.65
C GLY A 124 -1.09 -9.40 6.78
N MET A 125 -1.24 -8.62 7.86
CA MET A 125 -0.38 -8.73 9.05
C MET A 125 -0.49 -10.12 9.71
N ILE A 126 -1.69 -10.68 9.82
CA ILE A 126 -1.91 -12.04 10.34
C ILE A 126 -1.21 -13.07 9.45
N SER A 127 -1.34 -12.93 8.13
CA SER A 127 -0.70 -13.84 7.17
C SER A 127 0.83 -13.73 7.18
N ALA A 128 1.36 -12.58 7.60
CA ALA A 128 2.79 -12.34 7.83
C ALA A 128 3.24 -12.72 9.25
N GLU A 129 2.41 -13.42 10.02
CA GLU A 129 2.69 -13.92 11.36
C GLU A 129 2.99 -12.83 12.41
N TRP A 130 2.39 -11.64 12.25
CA TRP A 130 2.54 -10.60 13.26
C TRP A 130 1.83 -10.99 14.57
N THR A 131 2.40 -10.58 15.70
CA THR A 131 1.77 -10.79 17.00
C THR A 131 0.51 -9.93 17.11
N ALA A 132 -0.48 -10.43 17.88
CA ALA A 132 -1.71 -9.69 18.12
C ALA A 132 -1.43 -8.30 18.75
N GLU A 133 -0.43 -8.22 19.61
CA GLU A 133 0.03 -6.97 20.23
C GLU A 133 0.54 -5.96 19.21
N ALA A 134 1.41 -6.37 18.27
CA ALA A 134 1.92 -5.50 17.20
C ALA A 134 0.80 -5.01 16.26
N ILE A 135 -0.16 -5.89 15.96
CA ILE A 135 -1.34 -5.56 15.15
C ILE A 135 -2.18 -4.51 15.87
N GLU A 136 -2.59 -4.76 17.12
CA GLU A 136 -3.42 -3.82 17.89
C GLU A 136 -2.73 -2.48 18.09
N PHE A 137 -1.43 -2.47 18.39
CA PHE A 137 -0.65 -1.23 18.48
C PHE A 137 -0.72 -0.43 17.18
N SER A 138 -0.44 -1.08 16.04
CA SER A 138 -0.46 -0.43 14.72
C SER A 138 -1.82 0.21 14.41
N PHE A 139 -2.91 -0.49 14.73
CA PHE A 139 -4.27 0.03 14.51
C PHE A 139 -4.68 1.09 15.53
N SER A 140 -4.15 1.09 16.75
CA SER A 140 -4.42 2.11 17.76
C SER A 140 -3.92 3.50 17.36
N LEU A 141 -2.90 3.56 16.49
CA LEU A 141 -2.42 4.80 15.90
C LEU A 141 -3.34 5.35 14.81
N GLY A 142 -4.25 4.53 14.28
CA GLY A 142 -5.17 4.85 13.20
C GLY A 142 -4.79 4.22 11.86
N LEU A 143 -5.79 4.03 10.99
CA LEU A 143 -5.65 3.27 9.74
C LEU A 143 -4.53 3.78 8.81
N MET A 144 -4.31 5.10 8.77
CA MET A 144 -3.25 5.68 7.94
C MET A 144 -1.86 5.19 8.36
N TYR A 145 -1.60 5.17 9.67
CA TYR A 145 -0.33 4.73 10.22
C TYR A 145 -0.20 3.21 10.20
N ALA A 146 -1.26 2.47 10.55
CA ALA A 146 -1.29 1.02 10.41
C ALA A 146 -0.92 0.55 9.00
N LYS A 147 -1.49 1.21 7.98
CA LYS A 147 -1.15 0.93 6.58
C LYS A 147 0.31 1.22 6.28
N ARG A 148 0.84 2.34 6.77
CA ARG A 148 2.22 2.73 6.49
C ARG A 148 3.22 1.80 7.17
N ILE A 149 2.97 1.42 8.43
CA ILE A 149 3.76 0.41 9.14
C ILE A 149 3.77 -0.91 8.36
N TYR A 150 2.60 -1.37 7.89
CA TYR A 150 2.51 -2.58 7.07
C TYR A 150 3.27 -2.49 5.75
N ASP A 151 3.12 -1.40 5.01
CA ASP A 151 3.80 -1.20 3.71
C ASP A 151 5.33 -1.10 3.88
N GLU A 152 5.81 -0.44 4.93
CA GLU A 152 7.24 -0.24 5.19
C GLU A 152 7.89 -1.51 5.77
N LEU A 153 7.19 -2.26 6.64
CA LEU A 153 7.69 -3.56 7.13
C LEU A 153 7.75 -4.65 6.05
N PHE A 154 7.12 -4.44 4.90
CA PHE A 154 7.34 -5.27 3.72
C PHE A 154 8.73 -5.04 3.09
N MET A 155 9.31 -3.85 3.31
CA MET A 155 10.58 -3.42 2.71
C MET A 155 11.74 -3.37 3.72
N SER A 156 11.44 -3.35 5.01
CA SER A 156 12.40 -3.25 6.11
C SER A 156 12.01 -4.21 7.26
N PRO A 157 12.95 -4.80 7.99
CA PRO A 157 12.63 -5.62 9.16
C PRO A 157 12.08 -4.81 10.35
N CYS A 158 12.25 -3.47 10.33
CA CYS A 158 11.82 -2.56 11.38
C CYS A 158 11.36 -1.22 10.77
N VAL A 159 10.39 -0.57 11.42
CA VAL A 159 9.95 0.79 11.09
C VAL A 159 10.08 1.67 12.33
N THR A 160 10.72 2.82 12.18
CA THR A 160 10.84 3.80 13.26
C THR A 160 9.62 4.72 13.24
N LEU A 161 8.83 4.75 14.30
CA LEU A 161 7.75 5.72 14.46
C LEU A 161 8.25 6.88 15.31
N ILE A 162 8.13 8.09 14.80
CA ILE A 162 8.62 9.30 15.47
C ILE A 162 7.43 10.10 15.97
N GLY A 163 7.24 10.12 17.29
CA GLY A 163 6.36 11.06 17.96
C GLY A 163 7.11 12.32 18.41
N ASP A 164 6.42 13.15 19.19
CA ASP A 164 6.99 14.38 19.74
C ASP A 164 8.08 14.07 20.78
N GLU A 165 7.75 13.25 21.78
CA GLU A 165 8.65 12.88 22.88
C GLU A 165 9.14 11.41 22.83
N SER A 166 8.45 10.54 22.09
CA SER A 166 8.76 9.11 22.02
C SER A 166 9.14 8.67 20.60
N ILE A 167 9.96 7.63 20.52
CA ILE A 167 10.20 6.82 19.32
C ILE A 167 9.68 5.41 19.60
N TRP A 168 8.99 4.80 18.62
CA TRP A 168 8.67 3.37 18.67
C TRP A 168 9.40 2.63 17.56
N LEU A 169 10.07 1.54 17.92
CA LEU A 169 10.61 0.59 16.94
C LEU A 169 9.59 -0.51 16.75
N CYS A 170 8.99 -0.58 15.56
CA CYS A 170 7.95 -1.55 15.26
C CYS A 170 8.48 -2.66 14.37
N TYR A 171 8.14 -3.90 14.71
CA TYR A 171 8.49 -5.11 13.97
C TYR A 171 7.35 -6.14 14.07
N PRO A 172 7.32 -7.18 13.22
CA PRO A 172 6.22 -8.15 13.22
C PRO A 172 5.91 -8.77 14.60
N ASN A 173 6.94 -8.94 15.42
CA ASN A 173 6.84 -9.60 16.73
C ASN A 173 6.50 -8.66 17.89
N GLY A 174 6.39 -7.35 17.69
CA GLY A 174 6.13 -6.41 18.77
C GLY A 174 6.57 -4.98 18.46
N PHE A 175 6.73 -4.20 19.52
CA PHE A 175 7.28 -2.86 19.42
C PHE A 175 8.02 -2.51 20.71
N ASP A 176 9.04 -1.68 20.59
CA ASP A 176 9.76 -1.10 21.73
C ASP A 176 9.56 0.42 21.74
N GLU A 177 9.24 0.98 22.90
CA GLU A 177 9.13 2.43 23.10
C GLU A 177 10.41 2.98 23.73
N HIS A 178 10.88 4.09 23.20
CA HIS A 178 12.05 4.83 23.69
C HIS A 178 11.73 6.31 23.83
N ASP A 179 12.38 6.95 24.80
CA ASP A 179 12.50 8.40 24.82
C ASP A 179 13.28 8.85 23.58
N LYS A 180 12.75 9.82 22.85
CA LYS A 180 13.28 10.25 21.56
C LYS A 180 14.68 10.82 21.68
N ASP A 181 14.90 11.74 22.61
CA ASP A 181 16.18 12.43 22.75
C ASP A 181 17.27 11.46 23.20
N GLN A 182 16.94 10.55 24.12
CA GLN A 182 17.86 9.50 24.54
C GLN A 182 18.20 8.53 23.41
N TYR A 183 17.21 8.10 22.63
CA TYR A 183 17.42 7.17 21.52
C TYR A 183 18.34 7.78 20.47
N VAL A 184 18.03 9.01 20.00
CA VAL A 184 18.83 9.74 19.02
C VAL A 184 20.26 9.96 19.52
N ALA A 185 20.42 10.34 20.79
CA ALA A 185 21.76 10.54 21.37
C ALA A 185 22.58 9.25 21.48
N SER A 186 21.91 8.10 21.61
CA SER A 186 22.56 6.78 21.71
C SER A 186 22.86 6.13 20.36
N TYR A 187 22.34 6.66 19.26
CA TYR A 187 22.46 6.06 17.95
C TYR A 187 23.88 6.19 17.38
N ASP A 188 24.61 5.08 17.33
CA ASP A 188 25.99 5.03 16.84
C ASP A 188 26.12 4.07 15.65
N LYS A 189 26.10 4.64 14.44
CA LYS A 189 26.26 3.90 13.19
C LYS A 189 27.55 3.09 13.13
N LYS A 190 28.63 3.56 13.77
CA LYS A 190 29.91 2.87 13.77
C LYS A 190 29.86 1.63 14.66
N ALA A 191 29.27 1.75 15.85
CA ALA A 191 29.06 0.62 16.74
C ALA A 191 28.19 -0.46 16.06
N ILE A 192 27.07 -0.04 15.45
CA ILE A 192 26.16 -0.92 14.71
C ILE A 192 26.90 -1.62 13.56
N ALA A 193 27.59 -0.87 12.70
CA ALA A 193 28.35 -1.41 11.56
C ALA A 193 29.39 -2.46 11.99
N THR A 194 30.05 -2.21 13.13
CA THR A 194 31.04 -3.14 13.71
C THR A 194 30.38 -4.43 14.18
N ASP A 195 29.22 -4.34 14.84
CA ASP A 195 28.48 -5.50 15.35
C ASP A 195 27.95 -6.40 14.22
N ILE A 196 27.41 -5.79 13.17
CA ILE A 196 26.83 -6.53 12.03
C ILE A 196 27.85 -6.86 10.92
N GLY A 197 29.06 -6.32 10.98
CA GLY A 197 30.14 -6.57 10.02
C GLY A 197 29.93 -5.95 8.64
N CYS A 198 29.38 -4.74 8.56
CA CYS A 198 29.19 -3.99 7.30
C CYS A 198 29.94 -2.65 7.28
N SER A 199 29.85 -1.90 6.17
CA SER A 199 30.34 -0.51 6.13
C SER A 199 29.44 0.41 6.94
N MET A 200 30.01 1.44 7.56
CA MET A 200 29.23 2.49 8.23
C MET A 200 28.28 3.22 7.27
N ASP A 201 28.64 3.30 5.98
CA ASP A 201 27.80 3.89 4.94
C ASP A 201 26.59 3.02 4.58
N ASP A 202 26.62 1.72 4.91
CA ASP A 202 25.52 0.77 4.68
C ASP A 202 24.52 0.75 5.84
N VAL A 203 24.89 1.33 6.99
CA VAL A 203 23.96 1.48 8.12
C VAL A 203 23.03 2.65 7.79
N PRO A 204 21.70 2.48 7.83
CA PRO A 204 20.77 3.60 7.69
C PRO A 204 20.99 4.63 8.81
N ASP A 205 20.56 5.87 8.63
CA ASP A 205 20.34 6.75 9.78
C ASP A 205 19.11 6.30 10.58
N TRP A 206 18.98 6.78 11.81
CA TRP A 206 17.92 6.32 12.73
C TRP A 206 16.50 6.64 12.24
N ASP A 207 16.36 7.63 11.35
CA ASP A 207 15.10 8.12 10.80
C ASP A 207 14.90 7.79 9.30
N ASP A 208 15.84 7.10 8.65
CA ASP A 208 15.77 6.80 7.20
C ASP A 208 14.50 6.02 6.80
N TYR A 209 14.03 5.15 7.69
CA TYR A 209 12.80 4.37 7.52
C TYR A 209 11.74 4.76 8.56
N SER A 210 11.56 6.08 8.73
CA SER A 210 10.66 6.61 9.74
C SER A 210 9.29 7.03 9.23
N VAL A 211 8.32 6.93 10.14
CA VAL A 211 6.98 7.50 9.98
C VAL A 211 6.76 8.49 11.11
N ILE A 212 6.65 9.76 10.74
CA ILE A 212 6.30 10.83 11.69
C ILE A 212 4.81 10.69 12.04
N ILE A 213 4.50 10.64 13.33
CA ILE A 213 3.14 10.60 13.86
C ILE A 213 2.76 12.01 14.30
N GLU A 214 1.88 12.67 13.55
CA GLU A 214 1.34 13.97 13.94
C GLU A 214 0.26 13.78 15.03
N GLU A 215 0.39 14.53 16.14
CA GLU A 215 -0.40 14.38 17.39
C GLU A 215 -1.92 14.48 17.22
N GLN A 216 -2.43 15.00 16.09
CA GLN A 216 -3.85 15.15 15.80
C GLN A 216 -4.65 13.84 15.73
N HIS A 217 -3.98 12.68 15.83
CA HIS A 217 -4.61 11.36 15.79
C HIS A 217 -4.68 10.61 17.14
N ARG A 218 -4.21 11.18 18.25
CA ARG A 218 -4.43 10.63 19.62
C ARG A 218 -5.85 10.93 20.16
N LEU A 219 -6.89 10.71 19.37
CA LEU A 219 -8.28 10.80 19.83
C LEU A 219 -9.02 9.48 19.63
N ALA A 220 -8.85 8.59 20.60
CA ALA A 220 -9.91 7.92 21.37
C ALA A 220 -9.36 6.60 21.96
N ALA A 221 -9.01 6.63 23.25
CA ALA A 221 -8.96 5.44 24.08
C ALA A 221 -10.38 4.89 24.33
#